data_AF-A0A953TJF9-F1
#
_entry.id   AF-A0A953TJF9-F1
#
_cell.length_a   1.000
_cell.length_b   1.000
_cell.length_c   1.000
_cell.angle_alpha   90.00
_cell.angle_beta   90.00
_cell.angle_gamma   90.00
#
_symmetry.space_group_name_H-M   'P 1'
#
loop_
_entity.id
_entity.type
_entity.pdbx_description
1 polymer ?
#
loop_
_entity_poly.entity_id
_entity_poly.type
_entity_poly.pdbx_seq_one_letter_code
_entity_poly.pdbx_strand_id
1 'polypeptide(L)' 'MKAGDLVEAQIFPRGIIVRKVVEIKQDTVYLCTEEEWLSAQKEHREPICAGFNMRYINPVTVKSAYH' A
#
# COMPACT_ATOMS: atom_id res chain seq x y z
N MET A 1 -8.27 -7.18 0.03
CA MET A 1 -6.92 -6.64 0.23
C MET A 1 -5.97 -7.80 0.43
N LYS A 2 -4.93 -7.89 -0.39
CA LYS A 2 -3.84 -8.88 -0.35
C LYS A 2 -2.53 -8.22 -0.78
N ALA A 3 -1.41 -8.91 -0.57
CA ALA A 3 -0.12 -8.45 -1.08
C ALA A 3 -0.18 -8.20 -2.61
N GLY A 4 0.40 -7.09 -3.04
CA GLY A 4 0.36 -6.59 -4.42
C GLY A 4 -0.79 -5.62 -4.74
N ASP A 5 -1.85 -5.57 -3.92
CA ASP A 5 -2.97 -4.64 -4.15
C ASP A 5 -2.53 -3.19 -3.96
N LEU A 6 -3.14 -2.27 -4.72
CA LEU A 6 -3.08 -0.83 -4.45
C LEU A 6 -4.18 -0.44 -3.46
N VAL A 7 -3.81 0.35 -2.46
CA VAL A 7 -4.72 0.83 -1.41
C VAL A 7 -4.51 2.31 -1.14
N GLU A 8 -5.57 2.96 -0.69
CA GLU A 8 -5.58 4.31 -0.15
C GLU A 8 -5.34 4.26 1.36
N ALA A 9 -4.26 4.90 1.83
CA ALA A 9 -3.92 5.03 3.24
C ALA A 9 -4.13 6.47 3.70
N GLN A 10 -4.89 6.66 4.78
CA GLN A 10 -5.08 7.98 5.39
C GLN A 10 -3.88 8.32 6.29
N ILE A 11 -3.23 9.45 6.01
CA ILE A 11 -2.12 10.00 6.78
C ILE A 11 -2.56 11.33 7.38
N PHE A 12 -2.54 11.44 8.70
CA PHE A 12 -2.84 12.69 9.38
C PHE A 12 -1.55 13.51 9.61
N PRO A 13 -1.54 14.82 9.32
CA PRO A 13 -2.58 15.65 8.69
C PRO A 13 -2.52 15.70 7.15
N ARG A 14 -1.70 14.85 6.52
CA ARG A 14 -1.29 14.96 5.10
C ARG A 14 -2.31 14.49 4.05
N GLY A 15 -3.44 13.89 4.44
CA GLY A 15 -4.49 13.45 3.51
C GLY A 15 -4.44 11.95 3.20
N ILE A 16 -4.59 11.58 1.93
CA ILE A 16 -4.62 10.18 1.47
C ILE A 16 -3.41 9.93 0.56
N ILE A 17 -2.75 8.77 0.71
CA ILE A 17 -1.74 8.30 -0.22
C ILE A 17 -2.13 6.95 -0.84
N VAL A 18 -1.70 6.71 -2.07
CA VAL A 18 -1.89 5.40 -2.73
C VAL A 18 -0.57 4.63 -2.68
N ARG A 19 -0.61 3.40 -2.15
CA ARG A 19 0.57 2.55 -1.95
C ARG A 19 0.26 1.08 -2.17
N LYS A 20 1.32 0.29 -2.36
CA LYS A 20 1.23 -1.15 -2.60
C LYS A 20 1.30 -1.91 -1.29
N VAL A 21 0.38 -2.86 -1.09
CA VAL A 21 0.38 -3.75 0.06
C VAL A 21 1.50 -4.76 -0.11
N VAL A 22 2.40 -4.84 0.86
CA VAL A 22 3.50 -5.81 0.90
C VAL A 22 3.14 -6.99 1.79
N GLU A 23 2.66 -6.68 2.98
CA GLU A 23 2.37 -7.68 4.00
C GLU A 23 1.24 -7.20 4.90
N ILE A 24 0.47 -8.13 5.42
CA ILE A 24 -0.56 -7.89 6.42
C ILE A 24 -0.21 -8.74 7.64
N LYS A 25 0.06 -8.09 8.78
CA LYS A 25 0.32 -8.75 10.07
C LYS A 25 -0.68 -8.23 11.09
N GLN A 26 -1.62 -9.08 11.50
CA GLN A 26 -2.70 -8.71 12.43
C GLN A 26 -3.42 -7.44 11.94
N ASP A 27 -3.40 -6.37 12.73
CA ASP A 27 -4.04 -5.08 12.42
C ASP A 27 -3.12 -4.10 11.68
N THR A 28 -1.92 -4.53 11.29
CA THR A 28 -0.93 -3.70 10.59
C THR A 28 -0.80 -4.11 9.14
N VAL A 29 -0.93 -3.13 8.25
CA VAL A 29 -0.71 -3.27 6.81
C VAL A 29 0.59 -2.56 6.48
N TYR A 30 1.55 -3.29 5.92
CA TYR A 30 2.82 -2.74 5.47
C TYR A 30 2.68 -2.28 4.03
N LEU A 31 2.93 -0.99 3.83
CA LEU A 31 2.78 -0.32 2.55
C LEU A 31 4.10 0.29 2.09
N CYS A 32 4.43 0.13 0.81
CA CYS A 32 5.58 0.80 0.19
C CYS A 32 5.18 1.55 -1.07
N THR A 33 6.07 2.43 -1.54
CA THR A 33 5.95 3.01 -2.88
C THR A 33 6.11 1.92 -3.93
N GLU A 34 5.57 2.15 -5.12
CA GLU A 34 5.81 1.24 -6.25
C GLU A 34 7.28 1.22 -6.65
N GLU A 35 7.96 2.36 -6.61
CA GLU A 35 9.39 2.46 -6.89
C GLU A 35 10.23 1.60 -5.93
N GLU A 36 9.95 1.65 -4.62
CA GLU A 36 10.65 0.88 -3.61
C GLU A 36 10.38 -0.62 -3.77
N TRP A 37 9.13 -0.99 -4.07
CA TRP A 37 8.75 -2.37 -4.38
C TRP A 37 9.57 -2.92 -5.56
N LEU A 38 9.66 -2.16 -6.65
CA LEU A 38 10.39 -2.56 -7.85
C LEU A 38 11.91 -2.59 -7.63
N SER A 39 12.48 -1.61 -6.92
CA SER A 39 13.91 -1.60 -6.56
C SER A 39 14.27 -2.80 -5.69
N ALA A 40 13.48 -3.08 -4.64
CA ALA A 40 13.74 -4.20 -3.74
C ALA A 40 13.72 -5.55 -4.46
N GLN A 41 12.77 -5.76 -5.39
CA GLN A 41 12.73 -6.96 -6.22
C GLN A 41 13.97 -7.09 -7.12
N LYS A 42 14.39 -6.00 -7.76
CA LYS A 42 15.58 -5.97 -8.63
C LYS A 42 16.87 -6.26 -7.87
N GLU A 43 16.95 -5.80 -6.63
CA GLU A 43 18.12 -5.92 -5.76
C GLU A 43 18.09 -7.18 -4.87
N HIS A 44 17.05 -8.01 -4.99
CA HIS A 44 16.83 -9.20 -4.16
C HIS A 44 16.88 -8.92 -2.65
N ARG A 45 16.35 -7.77 -2.23
CA ARG A 45 16.24 -7.35 -0.83
C ARG A 45 14.78 -7.17 -0.42
N GLU A 46 14.54 -7.00 0.87
CA GLU A 46 13.21 -6.62 1.37
C GLU A 46 12.94 -5.11 1.11
N PRO A 47 11.70 -4.75 0.72
CA PRO A 47 11.32 -3.35 0.54
C PRO A 47 11.13 -2.64 1.88
N ILE A 48 11.53 -1.37 1.93
CA ILE A 48 11.30 -0.51 3.08
C ILE A 48 9.83 -0.06 3.07
N CYS A 49 9.07 -0.61 4.02
CA CYS A 49 7.64 -0.37 4.14
C CYS A 49 7.31 0.40 5.43
N ALA A 50 6.26 1.21 5.38
CA ALA A 50 5.66 1.80 6.57
C ALA A 50 4.43 0.98 6.98
N GLY A 51 4.33 0.68 8.27
CA GLY A 51 3.17 0.00 8.86
C GLY A 51 2.05 0.99 9.15
N PHE A 52 0.84 0.67 8.71
CA PHE A 52 -0.37 1.45 8.97
C PHE A 52 -1.41 0.58 9.65
N ASN A 53 -2.19 1.16 10.57
CA ASN A 53 -3.33 0.44 11.13
C ASN A 53 -4.39 0.23 10.05
N MET A 54 -4.87 -1.02 9.91
CA MET A 54 -5.80 -1.43 8.85
C MET A 54 -7.08 -0.58 8.79
N ARG A 55 -7.53 0.00 9.92
CA ARG A 55 -8.71 0.87 9.97
C ARG A 55 -8.60 2.15 9.12
N TYR A 56 -7.39 2.52 8.73
CA TYR A 56 -7.11 3.70 7.91
C TYR A 56 -6.78 3.36 6.45
N ILE A 57 -6.99 2.10 6.07
CA ILE A 57 -6.67 1.59 4.74
C ILE A 57 -7.95 1.24 4.00
N ASN A 58 -8.13 1.83 2.82
CA ASN A 58 -9.26 1.58 1.94
C ASN A 58 -8.79 0.96 0.62
N PRO A 59 -9.50 -0.03 0.05
CA PRO A 59 -9.21 -0.51 -1.30
C PRO A 59 -9.37 0.62 -2.32
N VAL A 60 -8.49 0.69 -3.32
CA VAL A 60 -8.72 1.59 -4.46
C VAL A 60 -9.91 1.05 -5.26
N THR A 61 -11.09 1.68 -5.10
CA THR A 61 -12.21 1.45 -6.02
C THR A 61 -11.89 2.11 -7.35
N VAL A 62 -11.46 1.32 -8.32
CA VAL A 62 -11.44 1.75 -9.72
C VAL A 62 -12.91 1.99 -10.10
N LYS A 63 -13.37 3.24 -10.07
CA LYS A 63 -14.60 3.59 -10.78
C LYS A 63 -14.31 3.29 -12.24
N SER A 64 -14.92 2.21 -12.75
CA SER A 64 -14.87 1.86 -14.17
C SER A 64 -15.45 3.04 -14.96
N ALA A 65 -14.56 3.92 -15.45
CA ALA A 65 -14.92 5.00 -16.35
C ALA A 65 -15.00 4.42 -17.76
N TYR A 66 -16.01 3.59 -18.01
CA TYR A 66 -16.44 3.18 -19.34
C TYR A 66 -17.96 3.11 -19.34
N HIS A 67 -18.57 4.20 -19.78
CA HIS A 67 -19.90 4.26 -20.36
C HIS A 67 -19.74 4.54 -21.85
#